data_AF-A0AAX1FA38-F1
#
_entry.id   AF-A0AAX1FA38-F1
#
_cell.length_a   1.000
_cell.length_b   1.000
_cell.length_c   1.000
_cell.angle_alpha   90.00
_cell.angle_beta   90.00
_cell.angle_gamma   90.00
#
_symmetry.space_group_name_H-M   'P 1'
#
loop_
_entity.id
_entity.type
_entity.pdbx_description
1 polymer ?
#
loop_
_entity_poly.entity_id
_entity_poly.type
_entity_poly.pdbx_seq_one_letter_code
_entity_poly.pdbx_strand_id
1 'polypeptide(L)'
;MNPPPMFVDIRKLLRLQYNRSIDSEVLKIYSGKVDADMQDWLARKAAYCLLKGDGDNAYAWIEFILALDIDNTKIIVDYINGNQDLS
;
A
#
# COMPACT_ATOMS: atom_id res chain seq x y z
N MET A 1 18.79 -15.74 4.21
CA MET A 1 19.05 -14.49 4.95
C MET A 1 17.70 -13.90 5.29
N ASN A 2 17.50 -13.45 6.53
CA ASN A 2 16.32 -12.64 6.83
C ASN A 2 16.48 -11.28 6.12
N PRO A 3 15.44 -10.77 5.46
CA PRO A 3 15.53 -9.45 4.87
C PRO A 3 15.79 -8.38 5.93
N PRO A 4 16.49 -7.29 5.55
CA PRO A 4 16.73 -6.20 6.47
C PRO A 4 15.40 -5.60 6.95
N PRO A 5 15.33 -5.10 8.20
CA PRO A 5 14.14 -4.42 8.69
C PRO A 5 13.81 -3.22 7.79
N MET A 6 12.54 -3.09 7.41
CA MET A 6 12.02 -1.94 6.68
C MET A 6 11.52 -0.90 7.70
N PHE A 7 11.95 0.36 7.52
CA PHE A 7 11.53 1.47 8.37
C PHE A 7 10.60 2.39 7.59
N VAL A 8 9.50 2.79 8.22
CA VAL A 8 8.50 3.69 7.64
C VAL A 8 8.25 4.87 8.58
N ASP A 9 8.10 6.07 8.03
CA ASP A 9 7.64 7.21 8.80
C ASP A 9 6.17 7.00 9.21
N ILE A 10 5.95 6.81 10.51
CA ILE A 10 4.64 6.51 11.07
C ILE A 10 3.61 7.61 10.80
N ARG A 11 4.01 8.88 10.75
CA ARG A 11 3.07 9.99 10.48
C ARG A 11 2.59 9.94 9.04
N LYS A 12 3.49 9.64 8.12
CA LYS A 12 3.18 9.48 6.70
C LYS A 12 2.33 8.24 6.45
N LEU A 13 2.61 7.13 7.14
CA LEU A 13 1.78 5.92 7.09
C LEU A 13 0.35 6.20 7.55
N LEU A 14 0.17 6.86 8.69
CA LEU A 14 -1.16 7.23 9.19
C LEU A 14 -1.89 8.15 8.18
N ARG A 15 -1.21 9.15 7.61
CA ARG A 15 -1.82 10.01 6.58
C ARG A 15 -2.22 9.23 5.33
N LEU A 16 -1.43 8.26 4.89
CA LEU A 16 -1.81 7.37 3.79
C LEU A 16 -3.10 6.61 4.15
N GLN A 17 -3.12 5.97 5.32
CA GLN A 17 -4.22 5.11 5.77
C GLN A 17 -5.55 5.85 5.94
N TYR A 18 -5.52 7.08 6.48
CA TYR A 18 -6.74 7.83 6.79
C TYR A 18 -7.17 8.80 5.69
N ASN A 19 -6.23 9.30 4.86
CA ASN A 19 -6.53 10.38 3.92
C ASN A 19 -6.45 9.97 2.44
N ARG A 20 -5.96 8.78 2.12
CA ARG A 20 -5.85 8.29 0.73
C ARG A 20 -6.70 7.04 0.55
N SER A 21 -7.65 7.10 -0.39
CA SER A 21 -8.47 5.96 -0.75
C SER A 21 -7.59 4.86 -1.36
N ILE A 22 -7.65 3.67 -0.77
CA ILE A 22 -6.82 2.52 -1.16
C ILE A 22 -6.95 2.18 -2.66
N ASP A 23 -8.17 2.16 -3.19
CA ASP A 23 -8.45 1.79 -4.58
C ASP A 23 -7.72 2.68 -5.59
N SER A 24 -7.65 3.99 -5.30
CA SER A 24 -6.98 4.95 -6.17
C SER A 24 -5.47 5.01 -5.96
N GLU A 25 -5.03 4.84 -4.73
CA GLU A 25 -3.65 5.14 -4.34
C GLU A 25 -2.74 3.95 -4.60
N VAL A 26 -3.22 2.72 -4.40
CA VAL A 26 -2.49 1.49 -4.77
C VAL A 26 -2.08 1.54 -6.24
N LEU A 27 -3.00 1.90 -7.13
CA LEU A 27 -2.69 2.01 -8.56
C LEU A 27 -1.54 2.99 -8.84
N LYS A 28 -1.53 4.16 -8.17
CA LYS A 28 -0.47 5.17 -8.31
C LYS A 28 0.87 4.69 -7.75
N ILE A 29 0.85 4.04 -6.58
CA ILE A 29 2.05 3.56 -5.89
C ILE A 29 2.80 2.57 -6.79
N TYR A 30 2.09 1.64 -7.43
CA TYR A 30 2.69 0.55 -8.20
C TYR A 30 2.81 0.82 -9.71
N SER A 31 2.16 1.87 -10.23
CA SER A 31 2.24 2.25 -11.64
C SER A 31 3.68 2.35 -12.15
N GLY A 32 4.00 1.56 -13.18
CA GLY A 32 5.32 1.51 -13.83
C GLY A 32 6.41 0.83 -13.01
N LYS A 33 6.09 0.24 -11.85
CA LYS A 33 7.04 -0.49 -10.99
C LYS A 33 6.84 -2.00 -11.01
N VAL A 34 5.68 -2.46 -11.47
CA VAL A 34 5.31 -3.86 -11.60
C VAL A 34 4.74 -4.12 -13.00
N ASP A 35 4.68 -5.39 -13.41
CA ASP A 35 4.00 -5.79 -14.64
C ASP A 35 2.47 -5.66 -14.55
N ALA A 36 1.80 -5.83 -15.68
CA ALA A 36 0.35 -5.66 -15.78
C ALA A 36 -0.44 -6.68 -14.95
N ASP A 37 0.01 -7.93 -14.88
CA ASP A 37 -0.67 -8.99 -14.15
C ASP A 37 -0.61 -8.73 -12.64
N MET A 38 0.55 -8.28 -12.15
CA MET A 38 0.73 -7.87 -10.76
C MET A 38 -0.06 -6.59 -10.45
N GLN A 39 -0.09 -5.60 -11.35
CA GLN A 39 -0.89 -4.39 -11.19
C GLN A 39 -2.38 -4.73 -11.03
N ASP A 40 -2.90 -5.64 -11.87
CA ASP A 40 -4.28 -6.12 -11.79
C ASP A 40 -4.54 -6.89 -10.48
N TRP A 41 -3.59 -7.71 -10.04
CA TRP A 41 -3.69 -8.39 -8.76
C TRP A 41 -3.78 -7.41 -7.59
N LEU A 42 -2.90 -6.39 -7.56
CA LEU A 42 -2.89 -5.35 -6.53
C LEU A 42 -4.21 -4.58 -6.50
N ALA A 43 -4.74 -4.21 -7.67
CA ALA A 43 -6.04 -3.52 -7.78
C ALA A 43 -7.18 -4.37 -7.21
N ARG A 44 -7.26 -5.66 -7.60
CA ARG A 44 -8.27 -6.59 -7.07
C ARG A 44 -8.10 -6.80 -5.57
N LYS A 45 -6.86 -6.87 -5.08
CA LYS A 45 -6.58 -7.08 -3.67
C LYS A 45 -6.99 -5.88 -2.82
N ALA A 46 -6.72 -4.66 -3.29
CA ALA A 46 -7.18 -3.42 -2.65
C ALA A 46 -8.71 -3.39 -2.52
N ALA A 47 -9.42 -3.63 -3.62
CA ALA A 47 -10.89 -3.68 -3.64
C ALA A 47 -11.45 -4.77 -2.72
N TYR A 48 -10.82 -5.95 -2.69
CA TYR A 48 -11.19 -7.03 -1.77
C TYR A 48 -10.99 -6.64 -0.31
N CYS A 49 -9.87 -6.01 0.04
CA CYS A 49 -9.61 -5.56 1.42
C CYS A 49 -10.61 -4.50 1.85
N LEU A 50 -11.01 -3.59 0.95
CA LEU A 50 -12.04 -2.59 1.22
C LEU A 50 -13.41 -3.22 1.45
N LEU A 51 -13.80 -4.19 0.61
CA LEU A 51 -15.04 -4.95 0.80
C LEU A 51 -15.04 -5.74 2.11
N LYS A 52 -13.94 -6.42 2.43
CA LYS A 52 -13.79 -7.19 3.68
C LYS A 52 -13.88 -6.30 4.93
N GLY A 53 -13.43 -5.06 4.81
CA GLY A 53 -13.48 -4.05 5.87
C GLY A 53 -14.79 -3.28 5.96
N ASP A 54 -15.86 -3.70 5.28
CA ASP A 54 -17.13 -2.97 5.19
C ASP A 54 -16.96 -1.49 4.78
N GLY A 55 -15.97 -1.21 3.93
CA GLY A 55 -15.64 0.14 3.46
C GLY A 55 -14.70 0.94 4.37
N ASP A 56 -14.23 0.39 5.49
CA ASP A 56 -13.20 1.03 6.32
C ASP A 56 -11.85 1.06 5.58
N ASN A 57 -11.46 2.27 5.17
CA ASN A 57 -10.23 2.48 4.41
C ASN A 57 -8.96 2.19 5.21
N ALA A 58 -8.93 2.52 6.51
CA ALA A 58 -7.76 2.28 7.33
C ALA A 58 -7.56 0.78 7.56
N TYR A 59 -8.65 0.05 7.84
CA TYR A 59 -8.63 -1.41 7.91
C TYR A 59 -8.19 -2.04 6.59
N ALA A 60 -8.72 -1.55 5.46
CA ALA A 60 -8.36 -2.05 4.13
C ALA A 60 -6.86 -1.92 3.85
N TRP A 61 -6.25 -0.78 4.21
CA TRP A 61 -4.81 -0.57 4.06
C TRP A 61 -3.98 -1.54 4.92
N ILE A 62 -4.40 -1.80 6.16
CA ILE A 62 -3.73 -2.76 7.04
C ILE A 62 -3.75 -4.15 6.41
N GLU A 63 -4.92 -4.63 6.02
CA GLU A 63 -5.07 -5.96 5.40
C GLU A 63 -4.34 -6.07 4.06
N PHE A 64 -4.30 -4.99 3.28
CA PHE A 64 -3.56 -4.94 2.03
C PHE A 64 -2.06 -5.09 2.26
N ILE A 65 -1.48 -4.28 3.17
CA ILE A 65 -0.05 -4.32 3.50
C ILE A 65 0.35 -5.71 4.03
N LEU A 66 -0.49 -6.32 4.88
CA LEU A 66 -0.24 -7.67 5.42
C LEU A 66 -0.24 -8.77 4.34
N ALA A 67 -0.84 -8.53 3.18
CA ALA A 67 -0.90 -9.50 2.10
C ALA A 67 0.23 -9.37 1.08
N LEU A 68 1.07 -8.34 1.18
CA LEU A 68 2.18 -8.12 0.26
C LEU A 68 3.35 -9.03 0.57
N ASP A 69 4.04 -9.46 -0.48
CA ASP A 69 5.38 -9.99 -0.33
C ASP A 69 6.38 -8.87 0.00
N ILE A 70 7.64 -9.25 0.19
CA ILE A 70 8.66 -8.29 0.56
C ILE A 70 8.96 -7.24 -0.52
N ASP A 71 8.97 -7.62 -1.79
CA ASP A 71 9.34 -6.73 -2.88
C ASP A 71 8.27 -5.65 -3.07
N ASN A 72 6.99 -6.04 -2.99
CA ASN A 72 5.88 -5.11 -3.02
C ASN A 72 5.78 -4.28 -1.74
N THR A 73 6.13 -4.84 -0.58
CA THR A 73 6.21 -4.06 0.66
C THR A 73 7.29 -2.99 0.58
N LYS A 74 8.42 -3.28 -0.05
CA LYS A 74 9.48 -2.30 -0.25
C LYS A 74 9.01 -1.12 -1.11
N ILE A 75 8.25 -1.37 -2.17
CA ILE A 75 7.72 -0.31 -3.04
C ILE A 75 6.85 0.68 -2.25
N ILE A 76 5.93 0.19 -1.40
CA ILE A 76 5.05 1.07 -0.61
C ILE A 76 5.83 1.81 0.48
N VAL A 77 6.82 1.19 1.11
CA VAL A 77 7.69 1.85 2.10
C VAL A 77 8.49 2.99 1.45
N ASP A 78 9.10 2.74 0.29
CA ASP A 78 9.86 3.74 -0.46
C ASP A 78 8.93 4.90 -0.89
N TYR A 79 7.69 4.60 -1.30
CA TYR A 79 6.68 5.62 -1.60
C TYR A 79 6.34 6.48 -0.38
N ILE A 80 6.01 5.85 0.76
CA ILE A 80 5.61 6.57 1.98
C ILE A 80 6.74 7.51 2.42
N ASN A 81 7.96 7.00 2.50
CA ASN A 81 9.10 7.79 2.98
C ASN A 81 9.46 8.92 2.00
N GLY A 82 9.42 8.64 0.69
CA GLY A 82 9.78 9.59 -0.37
C GLY A 82 8.70 10.64 -0.71
N ASN A 83 7.43 10.37 -0.43
CA ASN A 83 6.35 11.27 -0.79
C ASN A 83 6.23 12.46 0.18
N GLN A 84 6.32 13.69 -0.36
CA GLN A 84 6.19 14.93 0.39
C GLN A 84 4.74 15.29 0.71
N ASP A 85 3.77 14.81 -0.07
CA ASP A 85 2.34 15.06 0.14
C ASP A 85 1.79 14.32 1.37
N LEU A 86 2.59 13.43 1.95
CA LEU A 86 2.31 12.72 3.19
C LEU A 86 2.97 13.37 4.42
N SER A 87 3.73 14.46 4.25
CA SER A 87 4.35 15.22 5.35
C SER A 87 3.34 16.10 6.10
#